data_AF-A0A930WGN5-F1
#
_entry.id   AF-A0A930WGN5-F1
#
_cell.length_a   1.000
_cell.length_b   1.000
_cell.length_c   1.000
_cell.angle_alpha   90.00
_cell.angle_beta   90.00
_cell.angle_gamma   90.00
#
_symmetry.space_group_name_H-M   'P 1'
#
loop_
_entity.id
_entity.type
_entity.pdbx_description
1 polymer ?
#
loop_
_entity_poly.entity_id
_entity_poly.type
_entity_poly.pdbx_seq_one_letter_code
_entity_poly.pdbx_strand_id
1 'polypeptide(L)'
;MSKQKCRIYLPQQTHSVRTAQAVLQYGAGAMVDFPDQTLVTAAPELWSKTQRIYDERLAKALHVSYFARPTEIAYTRFPEWYFCPKCRHFQPLQQWIAQYRKSASPKQREKDPYMVRRPRCPICRQDLLCTRIVTICPSGHLSDFPWVKWVHAIAKRPICGNPNLKLKTGSSGSEGLDGIQITCSCGAQATLKGAMDDGRFQALEQSSTYSFRCDGTHPFRHESEPCSCYPRAVQRGSSSVYFPLVYRSLVIPPFADRLNKEIEGSHEFEVCVGSIDNEEPEDRPDFIKKRLSKWAEKIALEISADAKDVAQILERKWNPAEDSRDLNDTYRREEFAALSGAMSAPPTDHVGDFSREETDITADHIPHIKAVSLIDKIRVVNALLGFSRMQPVSSPTDAGFVSIKKPNTNWYPAYEVRGEGIFIEFDADEIRRWLQEYEEPLFQRTKILHAKAENSLLGSSLAQSIHPAFIMLHTLSHLLITQLSFECGYSVA
;
A
#
# COMPACT_ATOMS: atom_id res chain seq x y z
N MET A 1 -25.47 0.38 -0.09
CA MET A 1 -25.01 -0.93 -0.60
C MET A 1 -24.90 -0.87 -2.12
N SER A 2 -23.71 -0.54 -2.64
CA SER A 2 -23.43 -0.59 -4.09
C SER A 2 -23.55 -2.04 -4.55
N LYS A 3 -24.50 -2.32 -5.47
CA LYS A 3 -24.76 -3.66 -6.00
C LYS A 3 -23.50 -4.17 -6.70
N GLN A 4 -22.80 -5.13 -6.10
CA GLN A 4 -21.65 -5.80 -6.70
C GLN A 4 -22.10 -6.49 -7.99
N LYS A 5 -21.76 -5.89 -9.14
CA LYS A 5 -22.08 -6.42 -10.47
C LYS A 5 -21.02 -7.45 -10.84
N CYS A 6 -21.33 -8.74 -10.68
CA CYS A 6 -20.67 -9.91 -11.30
C CYS A 6 -19.11 -9.97 -11.26
N ARG A 7 -18.54 -10.94 -10.53
CA ARG A 7 -17.08 -11.21 -10.56
C ARG A 7 -16.73 -12.01 -11.82
N ILE A 8 -15.65 -11.63 -12.50
CA ILE A 8 -15.16 -12.33 -13.70
C ILE A 8 -13.72 -12.75 -13.46
N TYR A 9 -13.44 -14.04 -13.56
CA TYR A 9 -12.09 -14.59 -13.42
C TYR A 9 -11.24 -14.29 -14.67
N LEU A 10 -10.07 -13.69 -14.44
CA LEU A 10 -9.07 -13.42 -15.47
C LEU A 10 -8.02 -14.54 -15.50
N PRO A 11 -7.36 -14.79 -16.66
CA PRO A 11 -6.33 -15.82 -16.77
C PRO A 11 -5.10 -15.48 -15.90
N GLN A 12 -4.69 -16.41 -15.03
CA GLN A 12 -3.57 -16.22 -14.12
C GLN A 12 -2.24 -15.92 -14.85
N GLN A 13 -2.02 -16.53 -16.02
CA GLN A 13 -0.79 -16.34 -16.81
C GLN A 13 -0.55 -14.89 -17.25
N THR A 14 -1.61 -14.14 -17.50
CA THR A 14 -1.52 -12.74 -17.97
C THR A 14 -1.87 -11.73 -16.89
N HIS A 15 -2.48 -12.18 -15.78
CA HIS A 15 -2.98 -11.33 -14.70
C HIS A 15 -2.51 -11.84 -13.33
N SER A 16 -1.22 -12.10 -13.19
CA SER A 16 -0.60 -12.47 -11.91
C SER A 16 0.22 -11.32 -11.34
N VAL A 17 0.08 -11.08 -10.04
CA VAL A 17 0.92 -10.17 -9.26
C VAL A 17 1.48 -10.94 -8.07
N ARG A 18 2.77 -10.76 -7.74
CA ARG A 18 3.35 -11.39 -6.55
C ARG A 18 2.69 -10.80 -5.30
N THR A 19 2.51 -11.59 -4.24
CA THR A 19 1.89 -11.12 -2.99
C THR A 19 2.54 -9.84 -2.46
N ALA A 20 3.88 -9.77 -2.41
CA ALA A 20 4.59 -8.57 -1.96
C ALA A 20 4.25 -7.34 -2.81
N GLN A 21 4.16 -7.49 -4.13
CA GLN A 21 3.75 -6.39 -5.01
C GLN A 21 2.29 -6.00 -4.76
N ALA A 22 1.39 -6.95 -4.50
CA ALA A 22 -0.02 -6.69 -4.22
C ALA A 22 -0.29 -6.01 -2.86
N VAL A 23 0.72 -5.91 -1.99
CA VAL A 23 0.63 -5.15 -0.73
C VAL A 23 1.44 -3.85 -0.82
N LEU A 24 2.53 -3.84 -1.60
CA LEU A 24 3.37 -2.66 -1.81
C LEU A 24 2.95 -1.88 -3.06
N GLN A 25 3.62 -2.12 -4.19
CA GLN A 25 3.54 -1.34 -5.43
C GLN A 25 2.15 -1.32 -6.06
N TYR A 26 1.43 -2.42 -5.95
CA TYR A 26 0.13 -2.69 -6.56
C TYR A 26 -0.95 -2.97 -5.50
N GLY A 27 -0.80 -2.35 -4.32
CA GLY A 27 -1.76 -2.39 -3.22
C GLY A 27 -3.16 -1.90 -3.57
N ALA A 28 -4.13 -2.08 -2.67
CA ALA A 28 -5.49 -1.59 -2.88
C ALA A 28 -5.50 -0.09 -3.18
N GLY A 29 -6.16 0.32 -4.27
CA GLY A 29 -6.13 1.69 -4.77
C GLY A 29 -5.01 2.00 -5.79
N ALA A 30 -4.02 1.13 -5.94
CA ALA A 30 -2.98 1.27 -6.97
C ALA A 30 -3.48 0.83 -8.35
N MET A 31 -2.96 1.45 -9.41
CA MET A 31 -3.14 0.98 -10.78
C MET A 31 -2.11 -0.10 -11.12
N VAL A 32 -2.54 -1.10 -11.88
CA VAL A 32 -1.73 -2.19 -12.40
C VAL A 32 -1.96 -2.30 -13.90
N ASP A 33 -0.88 -2.29 -14.66
CA ASP A 33 -0.93 -2.48 -16.11
C ASP A 33 -0.78 -3.95 -16.46
N PHE A 34 -1.88 -4.56 -16.88
CA PHE A 34 -1.86 -5.87 -17.51
C PHE A 34 -1.75 -5.71 -19.05
N PRO A 35 -1.34 -6.76 -19.79
CA PRO A 35 -1.08 -6.66 -21.22
C PRO A 35 -2.25 -6.12 -22.06
N ASP A 36 -3.49 -6.39 -21.66
CA ASP A 36 -4.72 -6.06 -22.37
C ASP A 36 -5.54 -4.93 -21.72
N GLN A 37 -5.30 -4.61 -20.44
CA GLN A 37 -6.04 -3.56 -19.73
C GLN A 37 -5.29 -3.03 -18.51
N THR A 38 -5.52 -1.76 -18.17
CA THR A 38 -5.15 -1.20 -16.88
C THR A 38 -6.29 -1.44 -15.90
N LEU A 39 -5.95 -1.90 -14.69
CA LEU A 39 -6.90 -2.14 -13.60
C LEU A 39 -6.45 -1.43 -12.34
N VAL A 40 -7.37 -1.21 -11.40
CA VAL A 40 -7.08 -0.75 -10.04
C VAL A 40 -7.31 -1.90 -9.08
N THR A 41 -6.36 -2.20 -8.21
CA THR A 41 -6.54 -3.21 -7.16
C THR A 41 -7.69 -2.80 -6.26
N ALA A 42 -8.70 -3.66 -6.15
CA ALA A 42 -9.92 -3.36 -5.40
C ALA A 42 -9.68 -3.43 -3.89
N ALA A 43 -10.60 -2.84 -3.13
CA ALA A 43 -10.57 -2.86 -1.68
C ALA A 43 -10.54 -4.31 -1.12
N PRO A 44 -9.88 -4.54 0.03
CA PRO A 44 -9.65 -5.88 0.57
C PRO A 44 -10.94 -6.68 0.82
N GLU A 45 -12.06 -6.00 1.10
CA GLU A 45 -13.37 -6.61 1.34
C GLU A 45 -13.94 -7.29 0.09
N LEU A 46 -13.41 -6.98 -1.10
CA LEU A 46 -13.83 -7.56 -2.37
C LEU A 46 -13.02 -8.80 -2.76
N TRP A 47 -11.95 -9.12 -2.03
CA TRP A 47 -11.10 -10.29 -2.30
C TRP A 47 -11.84 -11.58 -1.91
N SER A 48 -11.63 -12.68 -2.66
CA SER A 48 -12.35 -13.95 -2.44
C SER A 48 -11.67 -14.89 -1.47
N LYS A 49 -10.33 -14.87 -1.43
CA LYS A 49 -9.54 -15.71 -0.55
C LYS A 49 -8.33 -14.96 -0.01
N THR A 50 -8.07 -15.19 1.27
CA THR A 50 -6.91 -14.68 1.99
C THR A 50 -6.39 -15.76 2.93
N GLN A 51 -5.12 -15.63 3.34
CA GLN A 51 -4.51 -16.48 4.36
C GLN A 51 -4.13 -15.61 5.55
N ARG A 52 -4.54 -15.98 6.76
CA ARG A 52 -4.24 -15.19 7.97
C ARG A 52 -2.73 -15.15 8.25
N ILE A 53 -2.26 -13.98 8.64
CA ILE A 53 -0.94 -13.68 9.16
C ILE A 53 -1.15 -13.10 10.56
N TYR A 54 -0.43 -13.65 11.51
CA TYR A 54 -0.50 -13.24 12.91
C TYR A 54 0.76 -12.51 13.32
N ASP A 55 0.55 -11.39 13.99
CA ASP A 55 1.52 -10.56 14.71
C ASP A 55 0.74 -9.80 15.78
N GLU A 56 0.76 -10.30 17.01
CA GLU A 56 -0.04 -9.77 18.11
C GLU A 56 0.31 -8.31 18.41
N ARG A 57 1.60 -8.00 18.41
CA ARG A 57 2.12 -6.68 18.78
C ARG A 57 1.70 -5.64 17.75
N LEU A 58 1.85 -5.94 16.46
CA LEU A 58 1.40 -5.07 15.38
C LEU A 58 -0.13 -4.96 15.34
N ALA A 59 -0.85 -6.06 15.57
CA ALA A 59 -2.30 -6.09 15.57
C ALA A 59 -2.89 -5.18 16.66
N LYS A 60 -2.33 -5.24 17.89
CA LYS A 60 -2.69 -4.34 19.00
C LYS A 60 -2.42 -2.88 18.66
N ALA A 61 -1.22 -2.58 18.17
CA ALA A 61 -0.83 -1.21 17.85
C ALA A 61 -1.64 -0.59 16.70
N LEU A 62 -2.20 -1.43 15.81
CA LEU A 62 -3.06 -0.99 14.70
C LEU A 62 -4.55 -1.18 14.95
N HIS A 63 -4.95 -1.59 16.16
CA HIS A 63 -6.33 -1.86 16.56
C HIS A 63 -7.07 -2.79 15.57
N VAL A 64 -6.42 -3.88 15.15
CA VAL A 64 -6.99 -4.93 14.31
C VAL A 64 -6.82 -6.29 14.96
N SER A 65 -7.60 -7.28 14.51
CA SER A 65 -7.54 -8.63 15.08
C SER A 65 -6.48 -9.50 14.41
N TYR A 66 -6.18 -9.28 13.13
CA TYR A 66 -5.21 -10.06 12.36
C TYR A 66 -4.79 -9.33 11.07
N PHE A 67 -3.83 -9.91 10.36
CA PHE A 67 -3.42 -9.49 9.02
C PHE A 67 -3.72 -10.59 8.02
N ALA A 68 -3.85 -10.27 6.73
CA ALA A 68 -4.14 -11.30 5.73
C ALA A 68 -3.28 -11.17 4.47
N ARG A 69 -2.69 -12.29 4.08
CA ARG A 69 -2.04 -12.48 2.81
C ARG A 69 -3.09 -12.59 1.69
N PRO A 70 -3.05 -11.73 0.66
CA PRO A 70 -3.91 -11.91 -0.50
C PRO A 70 -3.53 -13.16 -1.29
N THR A 71 -4.50 -14.03 -1.59
CA THR A 71 -4.34 -15.17 -2.50
C THR A 71 -5.21 -15.07 -3.75
N GLU A 72 -6.41 -14.51 -3.63
CA GLU A 72 -7.28 -14.16 -4.76
C GLU A 72 -7.69 -12.69 -4.70
N ILE A 73 -6.97 -11.85 -5.44
CA ILE A 73 -7.13 -10.39 -5.44
C ILE A 73 -8.21 -9.99 -6.45
N ALA A 74 -9.10 -9.09 -6.03
CA ALA A 74 -10.07 -8.48 -6.92
C ALA A 74 -9.54 -7.16 -7.51
N TYR A 75 -9.98 -6.85 -8.71
CA TYR A 75 -9.62 -5.64 -9.44
C TYR A 75 -10.86 -4.94 -9.98
N THR A 76 -10.78 -3.61 -10.05
CA THR A 76 -11.76 -2.75 -10.72
C THR A 76 -11.17 -2.23 -12.02
N ARG A 77 -12.00 -2.15 -13.06
CA ARG A 77 -11.54 -1.54 -14.32
C ARG A 77 -11.47 -0.03 -14.20
N PHE A 78 -10.28 0.51 -14.44
CA PHE A 78 -10.01 1.94 -14.50
C PHE A 78 -8.63 2.14 -15.17
N PRO A 79 -8.41 3.16 -16.02
CA PRO A 79 -9.34 4.24 -16.43
C PRO A 79 -10.52 3.75 -17.27
N GLU A 80 -11.59 4.54 -17.36
CA GLU A 80 -12.79 4.18 -18.13
C GLU A 80 -12.79 4.71 -19.57
N TRP A 81 -11.84 5.57 -19.96
CA TRP A 81 -11.76 6.09 -21.33
C TRP A 81 -10.85 5.29 -22.25
N TYR A 82 -11.37 4.90 -23.42
CA TYR A 82 -10.67 4.07 -24.41
C TYR A 82 -10.81 4.63 -25.83
N PHE A 83 -9.76 4.49 -26.64
CA PHE A 83 -9.81 4.79 -28.08
C PHE A 83 -9.47 3.59 -28.95
N CYS A 84 -9.99 3.59 -30.17
CA CYS A 84 -9.58 2.63 -31.20
C CYS A 84 -8.39 3.17 -32.01
N PRO A 85 -7.29 2.42 -32.18
CA PRO A 85 -6.13 2.89 -32.93
C PRO A 85 -6.42 3.08 -34.44
N LYS A 86 -7.44 2.41 -34.99
CA LYS A 86 -7.82 2.51 -36.40
C LYS A 86 -8.79 3.65 -36.68
N CYS A 87 -10.01 3.62 -36.12
CA CYS A 87 -11.01 4.67 -36.40
C CYS A 87 -10.83 5.94 -35.54
N ARG A 88 -9.92 5.91 -34.56
CA ARG A 88 -9.61 7.02 -33.65
C ARG A 88 -10.76 7.46 -32.74
N HIS A 89 -11.91 6.79 -32.81
CA HIS A 89 -13.04 7.05 -31.93
C HIS A 89 -12.62 6.87 -30.48
N PHE A 90 -13.00 7.81 -29.62
CA PHE A 90 -12.55 7.93 -28.24
C PHE A 90 -13.74 8.24 -27.33
N GLN A 91 -14.05 7.32 -26.43
CA GLN A 91 -15.27 7.39 -25.61
C GLN A 91 -15.13 6.55 -24.33
N PRO A 92 -16.02 6.76 -23.34
CA PRO A 92 -16.11 5.91 -22.17
C PRO A 92 -16.39 4.45 -22.54
N LEU A 93 -15.85 3.53 -21.74
CA LEU A 93 -15.98 2.09 -21.96
C LEU A 93 -17.42 1.61 -21.93
N GLN A 94 -18.28 2.24 -21.12
CA GLN A 94 -19.71 1.90 -21.09
C GLN A 94 -20.36 2.08 -22.48
N GLN A 95 -19.94 3.08 -23.25
CA GLN A 95 -20.42 3.28 -24.62
C GLN A 95 -19.87 2.22 -25.59
N TRP A 96 -18.61 1.82 -25.44
CA TRP A 96 -18.04 0.69 -26.18
C TRP A 96 -18.81 -0.62 -25.91
N ILE A 97 -19.09 -0.92 -24.65
CA ILE A 97 -19.85 -2.11 -24.22
C ILE A 97 -21.27 -2.07 -24.80
N ALA A 98 -21.93 -0.91 -24.79
CA ALA A 98 -23.26 -0.76 -25.38
C ALA A 98 -23.27 -1.05 -26.90
N GLN A 99 -22.26 -0.57 -27.64
CA GLN A 99 -22.11 -0.86 -29.06
C GLN A 99 -21.80 -2.34 -29.33
N TYR A 100 -20.93 -2.94 -28.51
CA TYR A 100 -20.60 -4.35 -28.58
C TYR A 100 -21.85 -5.22 -28.38
N ARG A 101 -22.67 -4.94 -27.37
CA ARG A 101 -23.89 -5.73 -27.09
C ARG A 101 -24.92 -5.73 -28.21
N LYS A 102 -24.95 -4.66 -29.01
CA LYS A 102 -25.82 -4.54 -30.19
C LYS A 102 -25.33 -5.32 -31.40
N SER A 103 -24.01 -5.50 -31.52
CA SER A 103 -23.37 -6.08 -32.71
C SER A 103 -22.83 -7.51 -32.50
N ALA A 104 -22.60 -7.92 -31.25
CA ALA A 104 -22.06 -9.22 -30.91
C ALA A 104 -23.11 -10.34 -31.02
N SER A 105 -22.68 -11.50 -31.50
CA SER A 105 -23.50 -12.72 -31.51
C SER A 105 -23.89 -13.17 -30.10
N PRO A 106 -25.00 -13.92 -29.91
CA PRO A 106 -25.40 -14.44 -28.59
C PRO A 106 -24.27 -15.16 -27.85
N LYS A 107 -23.55 -16.06 -28.53
CA LYS A 107 -22.41 -16.81 -27.98
C LYS A 107 -21.27 -15.91 -27.49
N GLN A 108 -21.00 -14.80 -28.17
CA GLN A 108 -19.99 -13.83 -27.74
C GLN A 108 -20.46 -13.05 -26.50
N ARG A 109 -21.74 -12.68 -26.45
CA ARG A 109 -22.32 -11.96 -25.30
C ARG A 109 -22.36 -12.81 -24.04
N GLU A 110 -22.62 -14.10 -24.16
CA GLU A 110 -22.55 -15.04 -23.04
C GLU A 110 -21.12 -15.17 -22.50
N LYS A 111 -20.13 -15.26 -23.40
CA LYS A 111 -18.73 -15.46 -23.02
C LYS A 111 -18.06 -14.22 -22.43
N ASP A 112 -18.37 -13.04 -22.96
CA ASP A 112 -17.76 -11.77 -22.52
C ASP A 112 -18.74 -10.58 -22.62
N PRO A 113 -19.76 -10.49 -21.75
CA PRO A 113 -20.84 -9.49 -21.84
C PRO A 113 -20.40 -8.04 -21.56
N TYR A 114 -19.21 -7.85 -21.00
CA TYR A 114 -18.66 -6.56 -20.57
C TYR A 114 -17.29 -6.25 -21.18
N MET A 115 -16.91 -6.97 -22.24
CA MET A 115 -15.63 -6.81 -22.94
C MET A 115 -14.42 -6.86 -21.99
N VAL A 116 -14.47 -7.77 -21.02
CA VAL A 116 -13.47 -7.92 -19.96
C VAL A 116 -12.26 -8.71 -20.38
N ARG A 117 -12.47 -9.70 -21.24
CA ARG A 117 -11.38 -10.54 -21.75
C ARG A 117 -10.75 -9.94 -23.00
N ARG A 118 -11.54 -9.22 -23.81
CA ARG A 118 -11.07 -8.60 -25.06
C ARG A 118 -11.78 -7.25 -25.31
N PRO A 119 -11.21 -6.12 -24.85
CA PRO A 119 -11.74 -4.81 -25.18
C PRO A 119 -11.45 -4.48 -26.65
N ARG A 120 -12.37 -4.80 -27.56
CA ARG A 120 -12.22 -4.57 -29.02
C ARG A 120 -13.24 -3.60 -29.58
N CYS A 121 -12.81 -2.79 -30.54
CA CYS A 121 -13.70 -1.95 -31.33
C CYS A 121 -14.70 -2.84 -32.10
N PRO A 122 -16.03 -2.68 -31.92
CA PRO A 122 -17.03 -3.50 -32.60
C PRO A 122 -16.99 -3.38 -34.14
N ILE A 123 -16.55 -2.23 -34.64
CA ILE A 123 -16.50 -1.92 -36.08
C ILE A 123 -15.15 -2.34 -36.67
N CYS A 124 -14.04 -1.86 -36.09
CA CYS A 124 -12.71 -2.08 -36.64
C CYS A 124 -12.06 -3.41 -36.25
N ARG A 125 -12.61 -4.10 -35.24
CA ARG A 125 -12.08 -5.34 -34.65
C ARG A 125 -10.65 -5.24 -34.09
N GLN A 126 -10.15 -4.02 -33.91
CA GLN A 126 -8.86 -3.73 -33.26
C GLN A 126 -9.03 -3.67 -31.76
N ASP A 127 -7.98 -4.05 -31.03
CA ASP A 127 -7.94 -3.88 -29.57
C ASP A 127 -7.99 -2.39 -29.22
N LEU A 128 -8.78 -2.07 -28.19
CA LEU A 128 -8.95 -0.73 -27.67
C LEU A 128 -7.80 -0.40 -26.73
N LEU A 129 -7.35 0.84 -26.78
CA LEU A 129 -6.28 1.34 -25.92
C LEU A 129 -6.87 2.27 -24.86
N CYS A 130 -6.54 2.02 -23.60
CA CYS A 130 -6.92 2.89 -22.49
C CYS A 130 -6.15 4.22 -22.56
N THR A 131 -6.74 5.28 -22.00
CA THR A 131 -6.02 6.53 -21.79
C THR A 131 -4.83 6.34 -20.84
N ARG A 132 -3.77 7.13 -21.08
CA ARG A 132 -2.60 7.22 -20.20
C ARG A 132 -2.67 8.38 -19.21
N ILE A 133 -3.72 9.22 -19.29
CA ILE A 133 -3.88 10.41 -18.45
C ILE A 133 -5.09 10.23 -17.55
N VAL A 134 -4.87 10.50 -16.27
CA VAL A 134 -5.85 10.45 -15.18
C VAL A 134 -5.74 11.72 -14.36
N THR A 135 -6.68 11.94 -13.46
CA THR A 135 -6.65 13.04 -12.49
C THR A 135 -6.58 12.49 -11.07
N ILE A 136 -5.76 13.14 -10.24
CA ILE A 136 -5.60 12.85 -8.81
C ILE A 136 -5.75 14.13 -8.00
N CYS A 137 -6.13 14.06 -6.73
CA CYS A 137 -6.31 15.24 -5.88
C CYS A 137 -5.64 15.06 -4.50
N PRO A 138 -5.51 16.14 -3.69
CA PRO A 138 -4.96 16.07 -2.33
C PRO A 138 -5.70 15.11 -1.39
N SER A 139 -7.00 14.91 -1.59
CA SER A 139 -7.81 13.96 -0.80
C SER A 139 -7.64 12.50 -1.24
N GLY A 140 -6.74 12.20 -2.18
CA GLY A 140 -6.41 10.84 -2.62
C GLY A 140 -7.37 10.21 -3.63
N HIS A 141 -8.32 10.98 -4.17
CA HIS A 141 -9.22 10.54 -5.25
C HIS A 141 -8.47 10.25 -6.55
N LEU A 142 -9.08 9.40 -7.37
CA LEU A 142 -8.60 9.04 -8.70
C LEU A 142 -9.77 9.05 -9.66
N SER A 143 -9.68 9.87 -10.71
CA SER A 143 -10.74 10.03 -11.71
C SER A 143 -10.16 10.02 -13.13
N ASP A 144 -11.02 9.74 -14.11
CA ASP A 144 -10.65 9.94 -15.51
C ASP A 144 -10.43 11.45 -15.78
N PHE A 145 -9.53 11.75 -16.71
CA PHE A 145 -9.35 13.12 -17.16
C PHE A 145 -10.66 13.67 -17.76
N PRO A 146 -11.05 14.94 -17.51
CA PRO A 146 -12.34 15.49 -17.94
C PRO A 146 -12.35 15.83 -19.44
N TRP A 147 -12.20 14.83 -20.31
CA TRP A 147 -11.98 14.96 -21.75
C TRP A 147 -12.96 15.88 -22.46
N VAL A 148 -14.26 15.72 -22.21
CA VAL A 148 -15.30 16.53 -22.86
C VAL A 148 -15.20 17.98 -22.40
N LYS A 149 -15.09 18.23 -21.09
CA LYS A 149 -14.96 19.60 -20.53
C LYS A 149 -13.70 20.27 -21.06
N TRP A 150 -12.57 19.55 -21.06
CA TRP A 150 -11.28 20.04 -21.55
C TRP A 150 -11.34 20.49 -23.01
N VAL A 151 -11.82 19.63 -23.91
CA VAL A 151 -11.87 19.93 -25.36
C VAL A 151 -12.70 21.18 -25.64
N HIS A 152 -13.84 21.31 -24.97
CA HIS A 152 -14.75 22.43 -25.20
C HIS A 152 -14.26 23.71 -24.51
N ALA A 153 -13.67 23.63 -23.32
CA ALA A 153 -13.11 24.79 -22.63
C ALA A 153 -11.92 25.40 -23.40
N ILE A 154 -10.98 24.56 -23.87
CA ILE A 154 -9.84 25.01 -24.67
C ILE A 154 -10.30 25.60 -26.01
N ALA A 155 -11.29 24.98 -26.66
CA ALA A 155 -11.88 25.51 -27.88
C ALA A 155 -12.78 26.75 -27.67
N LYS A 156 -13.01 27.17 -26.42
CA LYS A 156 -13.95 28.23 -26.03
C LYS A 156 -15.35 28.04 -26.63
N ARG A 157 -15.86 26.80 -26.59
CA ARG A 157 -17.18 26.42 -27.10
C ARG A 157 -18.04 25.81 -26.00
N PRO A 158 -19.39 25.96 -26.04
CA PRO A 158 -20.30 25.20 -25.18
C PRO A 158 -20.18 23.69 -25.48
N ILE A 159 -20.34 22.83 -24.47
CA ILE A 159 -20.41 21.37 -24.64
C ILE A 159 -21.62 21.08 -25.52
N CYS A 160 -21.39 20.43 -26.66
CA CYS A 160 -22.48 20.07 -27.58
C CYS A 160 -23.37 18.96 -26.99
N GLY A 161 -24.62 18.85 -27.47
CA GLY A 161 -25.60 17.90 -26.90
C GLY A 161 -25.25 16.41 -27.05
N ASN A 162 -24.38 16.05 -27.99
CA ASN A 162 -23.90 14.68 -28.16
C ASN A 162 -22.38 14.65 -28.43
N PRO A 163 -21.54 14.82 -27.39
CA PRO A 163 -20.09 14.84 -27.53
C PRO A 163 -19.55 13.50 -28.03
N ASN A 164 -18.92 13.53 -29.21
CA ASN A 164 -18.32 12.36 -29.82
C ASN A 164 -16.87 12.72 -30.16
N LEU A 165 -15.92 12.14 -29.42
CA LEU A 165 -14.51 12.51 -29.51
C LEU A 165 -13.73 11.56 -30.40
N LYS A 166 -12.72 12.10 -31.09
CA LYS A 166 -11.67 11.36 -31.77
C LYS A 166 -10.31 11.78 -31.23
N LEU A 167 -9.45 10.80 -30.94
CA LEU A 167 -8.08 11.02 -30.46
C LEU A 167 -7.10 10.70 -31.59
N LYS A 168 -6.33 11.70 -32.02
CA LYS A 168 -5.29 11.57 -33.03
C LYS A 168 -3.94 11.89 -32.42
N THR A 169 -2.94 11.08 -32.73
CA THR A 169 -1.53 11.38 -32.48
C THR A 169 -0.98 11.99 -33.77
N GLY A 170 -0.44 13.20 -33.71
CA GLY A 170 0.09 13.92 -34.87
C GLY A 170 1.21 13.13 -35.56
N SER A 171 1.28 13.27 -36.89
CA SER A 171 2.32 12.70 -37.74
C SER A 171 3.48 13.68 -38.02
N SER A 172 3.50 14.84 -37.36
CA SER A 172 4.34 15.98 -37.74
C SER A 172 4.96 16.65 -36.51
N GLY A 173 6.25 16.38 -36.25
CA GLY A 173 7.22 17.22 -35.51
C GLY A 173 6.92 17.70 -34.08
N SER A 174 5.76 17.37 -33.51
CA SER A 174 5.36 17.79 -32.16
C SER A 174 5.64 16.66 -31.18
N GLU A 175 6.65 16.86 -30.34
CA GLU A 175 7.03 15.92 -29.29
C GLU A 175 6.12 16.05 -28.05
N GLY A 176 5.90 14.94 -27.35
CA GLY A 176 5.16 14.94 -26.08
C GLY A 176 3.64 15.11 -26.20
N LEU A 177 3.04 15.80 -25.22
CA LEU A 177 1.58 15.94 -25.08
C LEU A 177 0.96 16.88 -26.13
N ASP A 178 1.76 17.78 -26.71
CA ASP A 178 1.33 18.72 -27.75
C ASP A 178 0.92 17.97 -29.03
N GLY A 179 1.52 16.80 -29.29
CA GLY A 179 1.20 15.95 -30.43
C GLY A 179 -0.10 15.14 -30.29
N ILE A 180 -0.77 15.17 -29.13
CA ILE A 180 -2.04 14.46 -28.92
C ILE A 180 -3.20 15.45 -29.11
N GLN A 181 -3.93 15.30 -30.21
CA GLN A 181 -5.08 16.14 -30.56
C GLN A 181 -6.39 15.38 -30.36
N ILE A 182 -7.32 16.02 -29.66
CA ILE A 182 -8.68 15.52 -29.45
C ILE A 182 -9.66 16.44 -30.19
N THR A 183 -10.53 15.85 -30.99
CA THR A 183 -11.54 16.56 -31.78
C THR A 183 -12.93 16.04 -31.45
N CYS A 184 -13.87 16.94 -31.20
CA CYS A 184 -15.30 16.63 -31.07
C CYS A 184 -15.99 16.71 -32.43
N SER A 185 -17.07 15.96 -32.62
CA SER A 185 -17.96 16.03 -33.80
C SER A 185 -18.53 17.43 -34.07
N CYS A 186 -18.66 18.29 -33.06
CA CYS A 186 -19.11 19.69 -33.20
C CYS A 186 -18.00 20.63 -33.72
N GLY A 187 -16.81 20.11 -34.01
CA GLY A 187 -15.65 20.89 -34.46
C GLY A 187 -14.81 21.50 -33.33
N ALA A 188 -15.17 21.32 -32.06
CA ALA A 188 -14.29 21.70 -30.93
C ALA A 188 -13.02 20.83 -30.96
N GLN A 189 -11.86 21.45 -30.75
CA GLN A 189 -10.55 20.79 -30.80
C GLN A 189 -9.66 21.29 -29.68
N ALA A 190 -8.86 20.38 -29.11
CA ALA A 190 -7.84 20.71 -28.13
C ALA A 190 -6.66 19.74 -28.24
N THR A 191 -5.47 20.22 -27.88
CA THR A 191 -4.33 19.35 -27.56
C THR A 191 -4.27 19.10 -26.06
N LEU A 192 -3.35 18.25 -25.60
CA LEU A 192 -3.04 18.05 -24.18
C LEU A 192 -1.93 18.99 -23.67
N LYS A 193 -1.58 20.01 -24.47
CA LYS A 193 -0.61 21.03 -24.07
C LYS A 193 -1.02 21.68 -22.76
N GLY A 194 -0.10 21.68 -21.81
CA GLY A 194 -0.29 22.27 -20.48
C GLY A 194 -1.38 21.61 -19.64
N ALA A 195 -1.90 20.43 -20.03
CA ALA A 195 -2.94 19.74 -19.27
C ALA A 195 -2.45 19.30 -17.88
N MET A 196 -1.15 19.03 -17.76
CA MET A 196 -0.49 18.60 -16.52
C MET A 196 0.14 19.77 -15.74
N ASP A 197 -0.01 21.00 -16.22
CA ASP A 197 0.52 22.18 -15.53
C ASP A 197 -0.22 22.39 -14.21
N ASP A 198 0.52 22.84 -13.20
CA ASP A 198 -0.09 23.12 -11.90
C ASP A 198 -1.13 24.24 -11.99
N GLY A 199 -2.23 24.11 -11.24
CA GLY A 199 -3.33 25.07 -11.25
C GLY A 199 -4.09 25.18 -12.59
N ARG A 200 -3.81 24.33 -13.58
CA ARG A 200 -4.44 24.43 -14.91
C ARG A 200 -5.95 24.35 -14.87
N PHE A 201 -6.51 23.43 -14.09
CA PHE A 201 -7.95 23.29 -13.94
C PHE A 201 -8.60 24.48 -13.22
N GLN A 202 -7.88 25.14 -12.31
CA GLN A 202 -8.33 26.37 -11.68
C GLN A 202 -8.41 27.53 -12.66
N ALA A 203 -7.36 27.74 -13.45
CA ALA A 203 -7.37 28.76 -14.49
C ALA A 203 -8.48 28.52 -15.54
N LEU A 204 -8.75 27.26 -15.88
CA LEU A 204 -9.83 26.91 -16.82
C LEU A 204 -11.22 27.12 -16.25
N GLU A 205 -11.48 26.79 -14.99
CA GLU A 205 -12.78 27.08 -14.38
C GLU A 205 -13.04 28.59 -14.31
N GLN A 206 -12.03 29.40 -13.99
CA GLN A 206 -12.16 30.87 -13.97
C GLN A 206 -12.46 31.48 -15.34
N SER A 207 -12.08 30.80 -16.43
CA SER A 207 -12.24 31.28 -17.80
C SER A 207 -13.30 30.52 -18.62
N SER A 208 -14.04 29.60 -17.99
CA SER A 208 -15.08 28.81 -18.63
C SER A 208 -16.30 28.64 -17.73
N THR A 209 -17.40 28.11 -18.29
CA THR A 209 -18.63 27.85 -17.53
C THR A 209 -18.64 26.47 -16.86
N TYR A 210 -17.53 25.71 -16.92
CA TYR A 210 -17.48 24.33 -16.45
C TYR A 210 -16.71 24.21 -15.16
N SER A 211 -17.23 23.43 -14.22
CA SER A 211 -16.44 23.07 -13.06
C SER A 211 -15.42 21.98 -13.38
N PHE A 212 -14.17 22.25 -13.00
CA PHE A 212 -13.04 21.33 -13.07
C PHE A 212 -12.60 20.85 -11.68
N ARG A 213 -13.51 20.89 -10.70
CA ARG A 213 -13.30 20.28 -9.38
C ARG A 213 -13.21 18.76 -9.47
N CYS A 214 -12.59 18.17 -8.45
CA CYS A 214 -12.52 16.73 -8.26
C CYS A 214 -13.92 16.12 -8.10
N ASP A 215 -14.19 15.02 -8.81
CA ASP A 215 -15.46 14.29 -8.71
C ASP A 215 -15.54 13.40 -7.45
N GLY A 216 -14.46 13.33 -6.66
CA GLY A 216 -14.44 12.64 -5.38
C GLY A 216 -14.45 11.11 -5.46
N THR A 217 -14.02 10.55 -6.59
CA THR A 217 -14.18 9.12 -6.88
C THR A 217 -13.06 8.27 -6.29
N HIS A 218 -13.44 7.12 -5.72
CA HIS A 218 -12.56 6.04 -5.30
C HIS A 218 -12.83 4.77 -6.12
N PRO A 219 -12.17 4.57 -7.28
CA PRO A 219 -12.44 3.44 -8.17
C PRO A 219 -12.29 2.08 -7.48
N PHE A 220 -11.35 1.94 -6.55
CA PHE A 220 -11.10 0.69 -5.83
C PHE A 220 -12.24 0.25 -4.90
N ARG A 221 -13.14 1.17 -4.51
CA ARG A 221 -14.32 0.92 -3.66
C ARG A 221 -15.65 1.04 -4.39
N HIS A 222 -15.65 1.62 -5.60
CA HIS A 222 -16.88 2.05 -6.28
C HIS A 222 -17.72 3.02 -5.42
N GLU A 223 -17.03 3.91 -4.73
CA GLU A 223 -17.61 4.92 -3.85
C GLU A 223 -17.15 6.32 -4.31
N SER A 224 -17.94 7.33 -3.99
CA SER A 224 -17.58 8.74 -4.20
C SER A 224 -17.95 9.53 -2.95
N GLU A 225 -17.16 10.57 -2.66
CA GLU A 225 -17.41 11.49 -1.55
C GLU A 225 -17.29 12.95 -2.01
N PRO A 226 -17.91 13.92 -1.33
CA PRO A 226 -17.81 15.32 -1.71
C PRO A 226 -16.36 15.81 -1.70
N CYS A 227 -15.93 16.47 -2.76
CA CYS A 227 -14.59 17.06 -2.86
C CYS A 227 -14.67 18.43 -3.52
N SER A 228 -13.97 19.41 -2.95
CA SER A 228 -13.87 20.78 -3.45
C SER A 228 -12.45 21.13 -3.93
N CYS A 229 -11.55 20.15 -3.99
CA CYS A 229 -10.18 20.36 -4.46
C CYS A 229 -10.13 20.49 -5.99
N TYR A 230 -9.12 21.19 -6.46
CA TYR A 230 -8.67 21.09 -7.85
C TYR A 230 -7.79 19.85 -8.00
N PRO A 231 -8.11 18.92 -8.92
CA PRO A 231 -7.23 17.82 -9.19
C PRO A 231 -6.02 18.27 -10.02
N ARG A 232 -5.04 17.39 -10.19
CA ARG A 232 -3.94 17.51 -11.15
C ARG A 232 -4.03 16.39 -12.16
N ALA A 233 -3.83 16.72 -13.44
CA ALA A 233 -3.70 15.70 -14.47
C ALA A 233 -2.29 15.13 -14.45
N VAL A 234 -2.18 13.80 -14.49
CA VAL A 234 -0.90 13.10 -14.46
C VAL A 234 -0.93 11.93 -15.43
N GLN A 235 0.25 11.48 -15.85
CA GLN A 235 0.36 10.17 -16.48
C GLN A 235 0.04 9.09 -15.45
N ARG A 236 -0.71 8.06 -15.85
CA ARG A 236 -1.09 6.96 -14.97
C ARG A 236 0.09 6.16 -14.39
N GLY A 237 1.27 6.24 -15.02
CA GLY A 237 2.52 5.64 -14.55
C GLY A 237 3.38 6.56 -13.67
N SER A 238 2.90 7.76 -13.33
CA SER A 238 3.61 8.69 -12.44
C SER A 238 3.69 8.14 -11.02
N SER A 239 4.84 8.28 -10.36
CA SER A 239 5.01 7.91 -8.94
C SER A 239 4.06 8.67 -8.01
N SER A 240 3.67 9.89 -8.38
CA SER A 240 2.70 10.70 -7.64
C SER A 240 1.29 10.12 -7.59
N VAL A 241 0.99 9.11 -8.40
CA VAL A 241 -0.33 8.48 -8.41
C VAL A 241 -0.55 7.67 -7.15
N TYR A 242 0.45 7.00 -6.57
CA TYR A 242 0.22 6.09 -5.46
C TYR A 242 1.45 5.98 -4.55
N PHE A 243 1.29 6.42 -3.31
CA PHE A 243 2.27 6.23 -2.24
C PHE A 243 1.67 5.31 -1.18
N PRO A 244 2.12 4.05 -1.05
CA PRO A 244 1.59 3.14 -0.04
C PRO A 244 2.09 3.55 1.35
N LEU A 245 1.19 3.53 2.35
CA LEU A 245 1.56 3.61 3.75
C LEU A 245 1.61 2.20 4.34
N VAL A 246 2.83 1.73 4.62
CA VAL A 246 3.11 0.36 5.06
C VAL A 246 3.83 0.38 6.40
N TYR A 247 3.28 -0.34 7.36
CA TYR A 247 3.90 -0.53 8.66
C TYR A 247 4.60 -1.89 8.69
N ARG A 248 5.78 -1.93 9.30
CA ARG A 248 6.64 -3.11 9.35
C ARG A 248 6.92 -3.47 10.80
N SER A 249 6.65 -4.72 11.14
CA SER A 249 6.95 -5.29 12.44
C SER A 249 7.94 -6.44 12.30
N LEU A 250 8.98 -6.38 13.11
CA LEU A 250 9.83 -7.53 13.38
C LEU A 250 9.12 -8.43 14.40
N VAL A 251 8.92 -9.69 14.04
CA VAL A 251 8.32 -10.67 14.93
C VAL A 251 9.41 -11.09 15.93
N ILE A 252 9.35 -10.53 17.15
CA ILE A 252 10.34 -10.73 18.22
C ILE A 252 9.77 -11.54 19.40
N PRO A 253 10.60 -12.23 20.19
CA PRO A 253 10.16 -12.90 21.42
C PRO A 253 9.53 -11.92 22.43
N PRO A 254 8.53 -12.35 23.22
CA PRO A 254 7.85 -13.65 23.22
C PRO A 254 6.75 -13.77 22.14
N PHE A 255 6.60 -12.77 21.25
CA PHE A 255 5.56 -12.75 20.21
C PHE A 255 5.93 -13.60 18.98
N ALA A 256 7.21 -13.93 18.82
CA ALA A 256 7.76 -14.77 17.76
C ALA A 256 7.48 -16.26 17.91
N ASP A 257 6.58 -16.62 18.81
CA ASP A 257 6.38 -17.99 19.20
C ASP A 257 5.59 -18.77 18.15
N ARG A 258 6.17 -19.87 17.68
CA ARG A 258 5.44 -20.92 16.94
C ARG A 258 4.18 -21.34 17.71
N LEU A 259 4.28 -21.32 19.04
CA LEU A 259 3.18 -21.59 19.96
C LEU A 259 1.97 -20.68 19.73
N ASN A 260 2.15 -19.38 19.45
CA ASN A 260 1.03 -18.49 19.12
C ASN A 260 0.26 -18.97 17.88
N LYS A 261 1.00 -19.39 16.85
CA LYS A 261 0.42 -19.88 15.59
C LYS A 261 -0.29 -21.22 15.77
N GLU A 262 0.28 -22.11 16.58
CA GLU A 262 -0.34 -23.40 16.92
C GLU A 262 -1.62 -23.20 17.75
N ILE A 263 -1.57 -22.33 18.77
CA ILE A 263 -2.76 -21.92 19.54
C ILE A 263 -3.86 -21.40 18.61
N GLU A 264 -3.56 -20.45 17.73
CA GLU A 264 -4.58 -19.87 16.84
C GLU A 264 -5.06 -20.81 15.73
N GLY A 265 -4.26 -21.80 15.37
CA GLY A 265 -4.63 -22.85 14.41
C GLY A 265 -5.43 -24.01 15.04
N SER A 266 -5.50 -24.05 16.37
CA SER A 266 -6.18 -25.09 17.13
C SER A 266 -7.70 -24.94 17.05
N HIS A 267 -8.41 -26.06 16.98
CA HIS A 267 -9.87 -26.06 16.97
C HIS A 267 -10.41 -25.53 18.31
N GLU A 268 -9.73 -25.82 19.41
CA GLU A 268 -10.13 -25.44 20.74
C GLU A 268 -10.10 -23.91 20.88
N PHE A 269 -9.13 -23.24 20.26
CA PHE A 269 -9.07 -21.77 20.22
C PHE A 269 -10.22 -21.17 19.42
N GLU A 270 -10.60 -21.76 18.29
CA GLU A 270 -11.78 -21.32 17.51
C GLU A 270 -13.07 -21.40 18.35
N VAL A 271 -13.24 -22.48 19.11
CA VAL A 271 -14.37 -22.65 20.04
C VAL A 271 -14.33 -21.60 21.16
N CYS A 272 -13.16 -21.25 21.69
CA CYS A 272 -13.01 -20.19 22.68
C CYS A 272 -13.45 -18.84 22.12
N VAL A 273 -12.97 -18.47 20.93
CA VAL A 273 -13.34 -17.21 20.25
C VAL A 273 -14.85 -17.16 20.00
N GLY A 274 -15.45 -18.22 19.46
CA GLY A 274 -16.89 -18.30 19.26
C GLY A 274 -17.69 -18.18 20.56
N SER A 275 -17.18 -18.71 21.68
CA SER A 275 -17.79 -18.56 22.99
C SER A 275 -17.73 -17.12 23.50
N ILE A 276 -16.59 -16.43 23.32
CA ILE A 276 -16.41 -15.02 23.72
C ILE A 276 -17.30 -14.10 22.87
N ASP A 277 -17.42 -14.37 21.57
CA ASP A 277 -18.21 -13.54 20.64
C ASP A 277 -19.72 -13.61 20.93
N ASN A 278 -20.21 -14.70 21.54
CA ASN A 278 -21.60 -14.88 21.94
C ASN A 278 -21.96 -14.17 23.27
N GLU A 279 -20.97 -13.67 24.02
CA GLU A 279 -21.19 -12.97 25.28
C GLU A 279 -21.29 -11.45 25.07
N GLU A 280 -22.05 -10.79 25.94
CA GLU A 280 -22.21 -9.33 25.94
C GLU A 280 -20.86 -8.64 26.21
N PRO A 281 -20.52 -7.53 25.51
CA PRO A 281 -19.22 -6.88 25.60
C PRO A 281 -18.76 -6.53 27.01
N GLU A 282 -19.71 -6.19 27.88
CA GLU A 282 -19.48 -5.79 29.27
C GLU A 282 -19.06 -6.97 30.17
N ASP A 283 -19.54 -8.18 29.86
CA ASP A 283 -19.29 -9.40 30.64
C ASP A 283 -18.09 -10.20 30.14
N ARG A 284 -17.60 -9.92 28.91
CA ARG A 284 -16.46 -10.62 28.30
C ARG A 284 -15.22 -10.69 29.19
N PRO A 285 -14.75 -9.61 29.85
CA PRO A 285 -13.53 -9.67 30.65
C PRO A 285 -13.61 -10.67 31.81
N ASP A 286 -14.75 -10.69 32.51
CA ASP A 286 -14.98 -11.60 33.64
C ASP A 286 -15.21 -13.04 33.17
N PHE A 287 -15.89 -13.22 32.04
CA PHE A 287 -16.06 -14.53 31.41
C PHE A 287 -14.73 -15.14 30.99
N ILE A 288 -13.86 -14.34 30.36
CA ILE A 288 -12.52 -14.75 29.94
C ILE A 288 -11.70 -15.15 31.17
N LYS A 289 -11.63 -14.30 32.21
CA LYS A 289 -10.89 -14.61 33.45
C LYS A 289 -11.33 -15.93 34.08
N LYS A 290 -12.64 -16.22 34.13
CA LYS A 290 -13.17 -17.46 34.72
C LYS A 290 -12.81 -18.73 33.94
N ARG A 291 -12.66 -18.63 32.61
CA ARG A 291 -12.45 -19.78 31.73
C ARG A 291 -11.02 -19.93 31.19
N LEU A 292 -10.18 -18.91 31.36
CA LEU A 292 -8.83 -18.84 30.82
C LEU A 292 -7.98 -20.07 31.14
N SER A 293 -7.96 -20.52 32.39
CA SER A 293 -7.20 -21.71 32.81
C SER A 293 -7.66 -22.97 32.08
N LYS A 294 -8.97 -23.22 32.03
CA LYS A 294 -9.56 -24.37 31.36
C LYS A 294 -9.36 -24.34 29.84
N TRP A 295 -9.40 -23.16 29.24
CA TRP A 295 -9.12 -22.99 27.82
C TRP A 295 -7.63 -23.22 27.51
N ALA A 296 -6.74 -22.68 28.33
CA ALA A 296 -5.31 -22.90 28.20
C ALA A 296 -4.95 -24.38 28.30
N GLU A 297 -5.51 -25.11 29.28
CA GLU A 297 -5.30 -26.57 29.41
C GLU A 297 -5.76 -27.35 28.18
N LYS A 298 -6.94 -27.02 27.62
CA LYS A 298 -7.48 -27.70 26.44
C LYS A 298 -6.64 -27.46 25.21
N ILE A 299 -6.29 -26.20 24.95
CA ILE A 299 -5.47 -25.82 23.79
C ILE A 299 -4.07 -26.42 23.92
N ALA A 300 -3.46 -26.36 25.11
CA ALA A 300 -2.16 -26.96 25.39
C ALA A 300 -2.15 -28.47 25.14
N LEU A 301 -3.25 -29.16 25.47
CA LEU A 301 -3.40 -30.59 25.20
C LEU A 301 -3.53 -30.88 23.70
N GLU A 302 -4.28 -30.08 22.95
CA GLU A 302 -4.44 -30.23 21.50
C GLU A 302 -3.11 -30.03 20.76
N ILE A 303 -2.37 -28.99 21.10
CA ILE A 303 -1.12 -28.61 20.39
C ILE A 303 0.14 -29.21 21.02
N SER A 304 0.01 -30.01 22.08
CA SER A 304 1.12 -30.62 22.82
C SER A 304 2.14 -29.60 23.36
N ALA A 305 1.66 -28.56 24.03
CA ALA A 305 2.47 -27.50 24.63
C ALA A 305 2.25 -27.37 26.14
N ASP A 306 3.03 -26.51 26.80
CA ASP A 306 2.87 -26.20 28.23
C ASP A 306 1.66 -25.27 28.48
N ALA A 307 0.78 -25.65 29.40
CA ALA A 307 -0.45 -24.90 29.69
C ALA A 307 -0.19 -23.51 30.28
N LYS A 308 0.94 -23.30 30.96
CA LYS A 308 1.33 -22.01 31.53
C LYS A 308 1.72 -21.03 30.43
N ASP A 309 2.47 -21.49 29.44
CA ASP A 309 2.89 -20.67 28.29
C ASP A 309 1.68 -20.30 27.43
N VAL A 310 0.79 -21.26 27.19
CA VAL A 310 -0.50 -21.02 26.52
C VAL A 310 -1.35 -20.01 27.31
N ALA A 311 -1.46 -20.15 28.64
CA ALA A 311 -2.24 -19.23 29.48
C ALA A 311 -1.70 -17.80 29.41
N GLN A 312 -0.38 -17.60 29.47
CA GLN A 312 0.23 -16.28 29.32
C GLN A 312 -0.05 -15.65 27.95
N ILE A 313 0.02 -16.45 26.89
CA ILE A 313 -0.34 -16.00 25.54
C ILE A 313 -1.80 -15.54 25.51
N LEU A 314 -2.73 -16.38 25.96
CA LEU A 314 -4.15 -16.08 25.94
C LEU A 314 -4.50 -14.86 26.80
N GLU A 315 -3.87 -14.71 27.97
CA GLU A 315 -4.07 -13.56 28.84
C GLU A 315 -3.61 -12.26 28.17
N ARG A 316 -2.42 -12.26 27.54
CA ARG A 316 -1.96 -11.11 26.76
C ARG A 316 -2.92 -10.80 25.61
N LYS A 317 -3.49 -11.82 24.96
CA LYS A 317 -4.34 -11.68 23.77
C LYS A 317 -5.74 -11.14 24.07
N TRP A 318 -6.36 -11.63 25.14
CA TRP A 318 -7.76 -11.35 25.48
C TRP A 318 -7.93 -10.32 26.58
N ASN A 319 -6.88 -10.02 27.34
CA ASN A 319 -6.86 -8.92 28.31
C ASN A 319 -5.73 -7.94 27.98
N PRO A 320 -5.78 -7.27 26.81
CA PRO A 320 -4.80 -6.25 26.50
C PRO A 320 -4.95 -5.12 27.52
N ALA A 321 -3.88 -4.78 28.24
CA ALA A 321 -3.80 -3.47 28.89
C ALA A 321 -4.04 -2.40 27.81
N GLU A 322 -4.73 -1.30 28.15
CA GLU A 322 -4.85 -0.11 27.29
C GLU A 322 -3.46 0.51 27.12
N ASP A 323 -2.70 -0.07 26.19
CA ASP A 323 -1.34 0.32 25.91
C ASP A 323 -1.41 1.06 24.57
N SER A 324 -1.52 2.38 24.64
CA SER A 324 -1.39 3.29 23.51
C SER A 324 0.08 3.32 23.07
N ARG A 325 0.58 2.19 22.58
CA ARG A 325 1.98 2.10 22.12
C ARG A 325 2.14 2.94 20.88
N ASP A 326 2.93 4.00 20.99
CA ASP A 326 3.44 4.71 19.83
C ASP A 326 4.30 3.75 18.99
N LEU A 327 3.85 3.52 17.75
CA LEU A 327 4.51 2.67 16.76
C LEU A 327 5.89 3.19 16.34
N ASN A 328 6.20 4.45 16.62
CA ASN A 328 7.47 5.05 16.22
C ASN A 328 8.58 4.89 17.24
N ASP A 329 8.30 5.00 18.54
CA ASP A 329 9.35 5.02 19.56
C ASP A 329 9.38 3.74 20.41
N THR A 330 8.35 3.50 21.23
CA THR A 330 8.30 2.31 22.12
C THR A 330 8.40 1.01 21.33
N TYR A 331 7.72 0.93 20.18
CA TYR A 331 7.73 -0.25 19.33
C TYR A 331 9.12 -0.59 18.78
N ARG A 332 9.86 0.44 18.34
CA ARG A 332 11.23 0.29 17.82
C ARG A 332 12.23 -0.01 18.93
N ARG A 333 12.02 0.52 20.13
CA ARG A 333 12.83 0.21 21.31
C ARG A 333 12.73 -1.27 21.70
N GLU A 334 11.53 -1.86 21.65
CA GLU A 334 11.36 -3.31 21.89
C GLU A 334 12.09 -4.15 20.83
N GLU A 335 12.02 -3.78 19.54
CA GLU A 335 12.77 -4.47 18.48
C GLU A 335 14.29 -4.37 18.70
N PHE A 336 14.77 -3.18 19.05
CA PHE A 336 16.18 -2.97 19.37
C PHE A 336 16.61 -3.81 20.57
N ALA A 337 15.79 -3.88 21.63
CA ALA A 337 16.07 -4.68 22.82
C ALA A 337 16.13 -6.20 22.54
N ALA A 338 15.31 -6.70 21.61
CA ALA A 338 15.42 -8.10 21.16
C ALA A 338 16.71 -8.33 20.36
N LEU A 339 17.06 -7.42 19.47
CA LEU A 339 18.25 -7.53 18.62
C LEU A 339 19.56 -7.37 19.43
N SER A 340 19.56 -6.55 20.48
CA SER A 340 20.69 -6.39 21.41
C SER A 340 20.77 -7.46 22.50
N GLY A 341 19.81 -8.39 22.55
CA GLY A 341 19.78 -9.47 23.55
C GLY A 341 19.32 -9.04 24.95
N ALA A 342 18.86 -7.80 25.13
CA ALA A 342 18.31 -7.31 26.39
C ALA A 342 16.96 -7.96 26.75
N MET A 343 16.24 -8.50 25.76
CA MET A 343 15.08 -9.36 25.98
C MET A 343 15.49 -10.83 25.82
N SER A 344 15.55 -11.57 26.93
CA SER A 344 15.85 -12.99 26.90
C SER A 344 14.72 -13.77 26.21
N ALA A 345 15.05 -14.47 25.13
CA ALA A 345 14.24 -15.60 24.69
C ALA A 345 14.38 -16.72 25.74
N PRO A 346 13.30 -17.44 26.10
CA PRO A 346 13.43 -18.63 26.94
C PRO A 346 14.42 -19.61 26.29
N PRO A 347 15.29 -20.29 27.07
CA PRO A 347 16.30 -21.22 26.57
C PRO A 347 15.69 -22.58 26.19
N THR A 348 14.55 -22.56 25.50
CA THR A 348 13.92 -23.77 24.99
C THR A 348 14.22 -23.88 23.50
N ASP A 349 14.85 -24.99 23.11
CA ASP A 349 15.23 -25.44 21.76
C ASP A 349 14.07 -25.51 20.72
N HIS A 350 12.93 -24.88 20.98
CA HIS A 350 11.78 -24.85 20.11
C HIS A 350 11.86 -23.70 19.11
N VAL A 351 12.57 -23.96 18.00
CA VAL A 351 12.34 -23.46 16.62
C VAL A 351 11.32 -22.31 16.49
N GLY A 352 11.69 -21.09 16.88
CA GLY A 352 10.87 -19.87 16.76
C GLY A 352 11.08 -19.11 15.44
N ASP A 353 10.29 -18.04 15.24
CA ASP A 353 10.41 -17.12 14.09
C ASP A 353 11.53 -16.06 14.26
N PHE A 354 12.30 -16.12 15.36
CA PHE A 354 13.45 -15.27 15.68
C PHE A 354 14.58 -16.07 16.34
N SER A 355 15.82 -15.93 15.85
CA SER A 355 17.05 -16.55 16.41
C SER A 355 18.17 -15.52 16.41
N ARG A 356 18.95 -15.45 17.50
CA ARG A 356 20.07 -14.53 17.68
C ARG A 356 21.26 -15.28 18.27
N GLU A 357 22.41 -15.15 17.64
CA GLU A 357 23.70 -15.60 18.16
C GLU A 357 24.64 -14.40 18.27
N GLU A 358 25.21 -14.18 19.46
CA GLU A 358 26.16 -13.09 19.68
C GLU A 358 27.56 -13.51 19.25
N THR A 359 28.24 -12.63 18.51
CA THR A 359 29.57 -12.92 17.99
C THR A 359 30.63 -12.29 18.89
N ASP A 360 31.65 -13.05 19.25
CA ASP A 360 32.80 -12.53 19.97
C ASP A 360 33.68 -11.67 19.02
N ILE A 361 33.49 -10.36 19.10
CA ILE A 361 34.26 -9.37 18.33
C ILE A 361 35.51 -8.87 19.07
N THR A 362 35.81 -9.40 20.26
CA THR A 362 36.96 -8.93 21.05
C THR A 362 38.28 -9.22 20.36
N ALA A 363 38.37 -10.31 19.60
CA ALA A 363 39.54 -10.65 18.81
C ALA A 363 39.75 -9.69 17.63
N ASP A 364 38.66 -9.19 17.03
CA ASP A 364 38.69 -8.40 15.79
C ASP A 364 38.97 -6.90 16.01
N HIS A 365 38.88 -6.42 17.26
CA HIS A 365 39.17 -5.03 17.65
C HIS A 365 38.48 -3.98 16.77
N ILE A 366 37.21 -4.21 16.43
CA ILE A 366 36.47 -3.30 15.55
C ILE A 366 36.10 -2.02 16.33
N PRO A 367 36.66 -0.84 15.98
CA PRO A 367 36.43 0.37 16.75
C PRO A 367 34.97 0.83 16.61
N HIS A 368 34.45 1.50 17.66
CA HIS A 368 33.11 2.10 17.70
C HIS A 368 31.93 1.12 17.69
N ILE A 369 32.19 -0.18 17.65
CA ILE A 369 31.17 -1.23 17.69
C ILE A 369 31.14 -1.85 19.08
N LYS A 370 29.94 -1.90 19.68
CA LYS A 370 29.71 -2.52 20.97
C LYS A 370 29.47 -4.03 20.84
N ALA A 371 28.66 -4.44 19.86
CA ALA A 371 28.34 -5.85 19.64
C ALA A 371 27.97 -6.11 18.18
N VAL A 372 28.25 -7.33 17.73
CA VAL A 372 27.74 -7.87 16.47
C VAL A 372 26.97 -9.15 16.79
N SER A 373 25.81 -9.32 16.18
CA SER A 373 25.00 -10.53 16.36
C SER A 373 24.53 -11.05 15.02
N LEU A 374 24.67 -12.36 14.82
CA LEU A 374 24.07 -13.09 13.74
C LEU A 374 22.59 -13.34 14.05
N ILE A 375 21.73 -13.06 13.08
CA ILE A 375 20.29 -13.31 13.18
C ILE A 375 19.96 -14.43 12.18
N ASP A 376 19.97 -15.69 12.63
CA ASP A 376 19.76 -16.85 11.74
C ASP A 376 18.34 -16.96 11.22
N LYS A 377 17.38 -16.39 11.97
CA LYS A 377 15.97 -16.41 11.61
C LYS A 377 15.35 -15.10 12.00
N ILE A 378 14.71 -14.46 11.04
CA ILE A 378 13.92 -13.27 11.26
C ILE A 378 12.64 -13.35 10.43
N ARG A 379 11.52 -12.96 11.02
CA ARG A 379 10.25 -12.81 10.31
C ARG A 379 9.79 -11.36 10.43
N VAL A 380 9.45 -10.77 9.29
CA VAL A 380 8.96 -9.39 9.20
C VAL A 380 7.57 -9.40 8.59
N VAL A 381 6.60 -8.83 9.29
CA VAL A 381 5.24 -8.61 8.79
C VAL A 381 5.12 -7.20 8.24
N ASN A 382 4.71 -7.09 6.99
CA ASN A 382 4.51 -5.82 6.29
C ASN A 382 3.02 -5.62 6.02
N ALA A 383 2.38 -4.69 6.72
CA ALA A 383 0.95 -4.42 6.62
C ALA A 383 0.66 -3.11 5.85
N LEU A 384 -0.21 -3.17 4.85
CA LEU A 384 -0.69 -2.01 4.10
C LEU A 384 -1.89 -1.39 4.82
N LEU A 385 -1.73 -0.16 5.34
CA LEU A 385 -2.77 0.56 6.08
C LEU A 385 -3.64 1.42 5.16
N GLY A 386 -3.00 2.00 4.15
CA GLY A 386 -3.56 3.04 3.33
C GLY A 386 -2.61 3.47 2.23
N PHE A 387 -2.98 4.54 1.56
CA PHE A 387 -2.11 5.20 0.59
C PHE A 387 -2.43 6.70 0.56
N SER A 388 -1.58 7.45 -0.11
CA SER A 388 -1.87 8.83 -0.50
C SER A 388 -1.53 9.04 -1.97
N ARG A 389 -1.95 10.19 -2.51
CA ARG A 389 -1.62 10.63 -3.87
C ARG A 389 -1.07 12.04 -3.82
N MET A 390 -0.35 12.42 -4.86
CA MET A 390 0.42 13.67 -5.00
C MET A 390 1.59 13.80 -4.04
N GLN A 391 1.37 13.59 -2.74
CA GLN A 391 2.41 13.59 -1.71
C GLN A 391 2.33 12.33 -0.85
N PRO A 392 3.47 11.76 -0.43
CA PRO A 392 3.50 10.66 0.52
C PRO A 392 3.05 11.12 1.91
N VAL A 393 2.44 10.21 2.65
CA VAL A 393 2.11 10.36 4.08
C VAL A 393 2.97 9.41 4.90
N SER A 394 3.21 9.75 6.16
CA SER A 394 3.96 8.93 7.12
C SER A 394 3.10 8.36 8.24
N SER A 395 1.92 8.96 8.48
CA SER A 395 0.96 8.52 9.48
C SER A 395 -0.47 8.47 8.91
N PRO A 396 -1.35 7.60 9.41
CA PRO A 396 -2.78 7.63 9.10
C PRO A 396 -3.50 8.95 9.45
N THR A 397 -2.88 9.80 10.27
CA THR A 397 -3.41 11.12 10.66
C THR A 397 -3.06 12.24 9.68
N ASP A 398 -2.15 11.99 8.74
CA ASP A 398 -1.67 13.01 7.81
C ASP A 398 -2.76 13.37 6.78
N ALA A 399 -2.77 14.63 6.36
CA ALA A 399 -3.69 15.11 5.34
C ALA A 399 -3.47 14.36 4.00
N GLY A 400 -4.56 13.86 3.42
CA GLY A 400 -4.53 13.11 2.16
C GLY A 400 -4.31 11.60 2.31
N PHE A 401 -4.23 11.08 3.53
CA PHE A 401 -4.28 9.65 3.80
C PHE A 401 -5.65 9.07 3.39
N VAL A 402 -5.60 7.99 2.63
CA VAL A 402 -6.76 7.16 2.26
C VAL A 402 -6.55 5.79 2.87
N SER A 403 -7.36 5.44 3.88
CA SER A 403 -7.39 4.08 4.41
C SER A 403 -7.79 3.10 3.31
N ILE A 404 -7.15 1.93 3.24
CA ILE A 404 -7.54 0.88 2.28
C ILE A 404 -8.74 0.06 2.74
N LYS A 405 -9.00 -0.04 4.05
CA LYS A 405 -10.11 -0.81 4.63
C LYS A 405 -11.29 0.06 5.07
N LYS A 406 -12.48 -0.54 5.22
CA LYS A 406 -13.63 0.11 5.85
C LYS A 406 -13.47 0.17 7.38
N PRO A 407 -14.18 1.09 8.07
CA PRO A 407 -14.13 1.19 9.53
C PRO A 407 -14.46 -0.13 10.24
N ASN A 408 -15.45 -0.87 9.75
CA ASN A 408 -15.90 -2.16 10.30
C ASN A 408 -15.04 -3.37 9.89
N THR A 409 -14.02 -3.18 9.04
CA THR A 409 -13.10 -4.26 8.66
C THR A 409 -11.99 -4.34 9.70
N ASN A 410 -11.79 -5.50 10.33
CA ASN A 410 -10.90 -5.69 11.47
C ASN A 410 -9.53 -6.30 11.10
N TRP A 411 -9.08 -6.15 9.86
CA TRP A 411 -7.81 -6.67 9.38
C TRP A 411 -7.19 -5.78 8.30
N TYR A 412 -5.87 -5.92 8.10
CA TYR A 412 -5.13 -5.28 7.00
C TYR A 412 -4.47 -6.32 6.09
N PRO A 413 -4.43 -6.10 4.76
CA PRO A 413 -3.57 -6.84 3.85
C PRO A 413 -2.11 -6.77 4.29
N ALA A 414 -1.46 -7.92 4.33
CA ALA A 414 -0.06 -7.99 4.68
C ALA A 414 0.66 -9.09 3.91
N TYR A 415 1.98 -9.06 3.96
CA TYR A 415 2.81 -10.20 3.58
C TYR A 415 3.95 -10.34 4.59
N GLU A 416 4.42 -11.57 4.74
CA GLU A 416 5.55 -11.89 5.59
C GLU A 416 6.79 -12.14 4.74
N VAL A 417 7.93 -11.70 5.26
CA VAL A 417 9.26 -12.00 4.74
C VAL A 417 9.98 -12.77 5.84
N ARG A 418 10.62 -13.88 5.47
CA ARG A 418 11.53 -14.62 6.33
C ARG A 418 12.94 -14.46 5.77
N GLY A 419 13.92 -14.33 6.64
CA GLY A 419 15.31 -14.19 6.23
C GLY A 419 16.26 -14.35 7.39
N GLU A 420 17.47 -13.90 7.13
CA GLU A 420 18.62 -13.89 8.03
C GLU A 420 19.18 -12.47 8.02
N GLY A 421 20.03 -12.12 8.99
CA GLY A 421 20.59 -10.78 9.05
C GLY A 421 21.80 -10.66 9.96
N ILE A 422 22.44 -9.51 9.87
CA ILE A 422 23.53 -9.10 10.75
C ILE A 422 23.03 -7.89 11.52
N PHE A 423 23.07 -7.96 12.84
CA PHE A 423 22.81 -6.83 13.71
C PHE A 423 24.13 -6.26 14.21
N ILE A 424 24.31 -4.95 14.08
CA ILE A 424 25.49 -4.22 14.52
C ILE A 424 25.04 -3.15 15.52
N GLU A 425 25.46 -3.31 16.77
CA GLU A 425 25.23 -2.33 17.83
C GLU A 425 26.46 -1.42 17.95
N PHE A 426 26.27 -0.11 17.75
CA PHE A 426 27.31 0.88 17.93
C PHE A 426 27.42 1.31 19.40
N ASP A 427 28.61 1.74 19.79
CA ASP A 427 28.80 2.37 21.10
C ASP A 427 28.10 3.74 21.14
N ALA A 428 27.02 3.80 21.93
CA ALA A 428 26.20 5.01 22.05
C ALA A 428 26.92 6.15 22.79
N ASP A 429 27.89 5.87 23.66
CA ASP A 429 28.72 6.90 24.30
C ASP A 429 29.70 7.50 23.29
N GLU A 430 30.24 6.69 22.37
CA GLU A 430 31.12 7.18 21.31
C GLU A 430 30.41 8.07 20.30
N ILE A 431 29.21 7.67 19.86
CA ILE A 431 28.39 8.53 18.99
C ILE A 431 28.06 9.84 19.70
N ARG A 432 27.72 9.80 20.99
CA ARG A 432 27.44 11.01 21.79
C ARG A 432 28.66 11.91 21.90
N ARG A 433 29.85 11.36 22.16
CA ARG A 433 31.11 12.11 22.20
C ARG A 433 31.41 12.78 20.85
N TRP A 434 31.27 12.06 19.75
CA TRP A 434 31.45 12.60 18.39
C TRP A 434 30.46 13.75 18.09
N LEU A 435 29.19 13.59 18.46
CA LEU A 435 28.19 14.64 18.29
C LEU A 435 28.53 15.91 19.09
N GLN A 436 29.04 15.76 20.31
CA GLN A 436 29.45 16.88 21.17
C GLN A 436 30.70 17.58 20.64
N GLU A 437 31.70 16.82 20.19
CA GLU A 437 32.97 17.37 19.67
C GLU A 437 32.74 18.19 18.39
N TYR A 438 31.83 17.76 17.52
CA TYR A 438 31.56 18.38 16.22
C TYR A 438 30.15 18.99 16.11
N GLU A 439 29.56 19.43 17.22
CA GLU A 439 28.16 19.87 17.28
C GLU A 439 27.85 20.97 16.23
N GLU A 440 28.54 22.10 16.28
CA GLU A 440 28.35 23.23 15.37
C GLU A 440 28.42 22.83 13.87
N PRO A 441 29.53 22.26 13.36
CA PRO A 441 29.64 21.94 11.94
C PRO A 441 28.64 20.86 11.48
N LEU A 442 28.25 19.91 12.35
CA LEU A 442 27.27 18.89 12.02
C LEU A 442 25.86 19.48 11.92
N PHE A 443 25.44 20.26 12.91
CA PHE A 443 24.10 20.84 12.94
C PHE A 443 23.91 21.96 11.91
N GLN A 444 24.97 22.71 11.55
CA GLN A 444 24.93 23.64 10.42
C GLN A 444 24.63 22.92 9.09
N ARG A 445 25.23 21.75 8.86
CA ARG A 445 24.99 20.95 7.65
C ARG A 445 23.57 20.38 7.63
N THR A 446 23.08 19.85 8.76
CA THR A 446 21.72 19.31 8.83
C THR A 446 20.66 20.41 8.68
N LYS A 447 20.92 21.62 9.16
CA LYS A 447 20.01 22.78 8.95
C LYS A 447 19.80 23.10 7.48
N ILE A 448 20.84 23.00 6.65
CA ILE A 448 20.72 23.18 5.19
C ILE A 448 19.84 22.10 4.58
N LEU A 449 20.00 20.84 5.02
CA LEU A 449 19.19 19.71 4.57
C LEU A 449 17.73 19.85 5.01
N HIS A 450 17.50 20.28 6.25
CA HIS A 450 16.18 20.56 6.81
C HIS A 450 15.45 21.63 6.01
N ALA A 451 16.09 22.79 5.79
CA ALA A 451 15.50 23.88 5.01
C ALA A 451 15.16 23.44 3.56
N LYS A 452 15.97 22.58 2.95
CA LYS A 452 15.67 22.01 1.63
C LYS A 452 14.53 20.99 1.68
N ALA A 453 14.45 20.18 2.72
CA ALA A 453 13.38 19.22 2.92
C ALA A 453 12.05 19.93 3.12
N GLU A 454 11.96 20.95 3.98
CA GLU A 454 10.73 21.72 4.19
C GLU A 454 10.18 22.36 2.91
N ASN A 455 11.07 22.72 1.97
CA ASN A 455 10.72 23.28 0.67
C ASN A 455 10.51 22.24 -0.44
N SER A 456 10.63 20.95 -0.13
CA SER A 456 10.44 19.84 -1.06
C SER A 456 9.01 19.29 -0.96
N LEU A 457 8.48 18.84 -2.11
CA LEU A 457 7.20 18.14 -2.19
C LEU A 457 7.11 16.96 -1.20
N LEU A 458 8.24 16.26 -0.99
CA LEU A 458 8.31 15.06 -0.13
C LEU A 458 8.59 15.36 1.35
N GLY A 459 8.89 16.61 1.73
CA GLY A 459 9.87 16.82 2.79
C GLY A 459 9.40 17.23 4.18
N SER A 460 8.11 17.40 4.44
CA SER A 460 7.64 17.64 5.82
C SER A 460 7.87 16.44 6.74
N SER A 461 7.76 15.21 6.23
CA SER A 461 8.05 13.98 6.97
C SER A 461 9.54 13.68 7.06
N LEU A 462 10.29 13.91 5.97
CA LEU A 462 11.75 13.73 5.94
C LEU A 462 12.46 14.68 6.90
N ALA A 463 11.98 15.93 7.04
CA ALA A 463 12.58 16.95 7.89
C ALA A 463 12.66 16.54 9.37
N GLN A 464 11.65 15.82 9.87
CA GLN A 464 11.58 15.37 11.27
C GLN A 464 12.66 14.34 11.64
N SER A 465 13.27 13.68 10.66
CA SER A 465 14.30 12.63 10.88
C SER A 465 15.73 13.10 10.62
N ILE A 466 15.95 14.38 10.29
CA ILE A 466 17.28 14.90 9.91
C ILE A 466 18.12 15.21 11.16
N HIS A 467 18.67 14.17 11.76
CA HIS A 467 19.66 14.26 12.84
C HIS A 467 21.04 13.81 12.35
N PRO A 468 22.17 14.43 12.77
CA PRO A 468 23.50 14.03 12.29
C PRO A 468 23.81 12.53 12.51
N ALA A 469 23.45 11.99 13.67
CA ALA A 469 23.62 10.56 13.95
C ALA A 469 22.78 9.67 13.02
N PHE A 470 21.55 10.07 12.71
CA PHE A 470 20.71 9.33 11.76
C PHE A 470 21.35 9.31 10.37
N ILE A 471 21.81 10.47 9.88
CA ILE A 471 22.47 10.55 8.56
C ILE A 471 23.71 9.67 8.52
N MET A 472 24.54 9.71 9.56
CA MET A 472 25.74 8.88 9.67
C MET A 472 25.40 7.39 9.63
N LEU A 473 24.52 6.92 10.52
CA LEU A 473 24.11 5.51 10.60
C LEU A 473 23.42 5.04 9.31
N HIS A 474 22.56 5.87 8.73
CA HIS A 474 21.87 5.59 7.48
C HIS A 474 22.85 5.48 6.30
N THR A 475 23.80 6.41 6.20
CA THR A 475 24.86 6.37 5.17
C THR A 475 25.71 5.12 5.32
N LEU A 476 26.17 4.82 6.53
CA LEU A 476 26.97 3.63 6.82
C LEU A 476 26.22 2.34 6.47
N SER A 477 24.93 2.26 6.81
CA SER A 477 24.08 1.12 6.46
C SER A 477 24.06 0.88 4.94
N HIS A 478 23.89 1.95 4.14
CA HIS A 478 23.92 1.84 2.68
C HIS A 478 25.29 1.41 2.14
N LEU A 479 26.38 1.89 2.74
CA LEU A 479 27.74 1.47 2.37
C LEU A 479 27.96 -0.02 2.66
N LEU A 480 27.54 -0.50 3.84
CA LEU A 480 27.63 -1.91 4.22
C LEU A 480 26.79 -2.80 3.31
N ILE A 481 25.54 -2.43 3.03
CA ILE A 481 24.67 -3.16 2.09
C ILE A 481 25.31 -3.23 0.71
N THR A 482 25.89 -2.14 0.22
CA THR A 482 26.55 -2.10 -1.09
C THR A 482 27.77 -3.01 -1.12
N GLN A 483 28.62 -2.97 -0.08
CA GLN A 483 29.79 -3.84 0.00
C GLN A 483 29.40 -5.31 0.10
N LEU A 484 28.44 -5.65 0.96
CA LEU A 484 27.94 -7.02 1.07
C LEU A 484 27.35 -7.52 -0.24
N SER A 485 26.60 -6.67 -0.95
CA SER A 485 26.06 -7.01 -2.26
C SER A 485 27.16 -7.27 -3.29
N PHE A 486 28.24 -6.46 -3.27
CA PHE A 486 29.40 -6.63 -4.14
C PHE A 486 30.15 -7.94 -3.87
N GLU A 487 30.45 -8.23 -2.60
CA GLU A 487 31.18 -9.44 -2.19
C GLU A 487 30.37 -10.72 -2.42
N CYS A 488 29.08 -10.70 -2.12
CA CYS A 488 28.20 -11.87 -2.26
C CYS A 488 27.63 -12.04 -3.68
N GLY A 489 27.89 -11.11 -4.60
CA GLY A 489 27.35 -11.14 -5.97
C GLY A 489 25.83 -10.94 -6.08
N TYR A 490 25.19 -10.40 -5.03
CA TYR A 490 23.77 -10.02 -5.09
C TYR A 490 23.61 -8.70 -5.86
N SER A 491 22.43 -8.47 -6.46
CA SER A 491 22.14 -7.18 -7.10
C SER A 491 21.75 -6.13 -6.06
N VAL A 492 22.35 -4.93 -6.14
CA VAL A 492 22.05 -3.76 -5.30
C VAL A 492 20.67 -3.12 -5.60
N ALA A 493 19.90 -3.70 -6.54
CA ALA A 493 18.75 -3.06 -7.19
C ALA A 493 17.38 -3.54 -6.69
#